data_AF-A0A6P0N8R0-F1
#
_entry.id   AF-A0A6P0N8R0-F1
#
_cell.length_a   1.000
_cell.length_b   1.000
_cell.length_c   1.000
_cell.angle_alpha   90.00
_cell.angle_beta   90.00
_cell.angle_gamma   90.00
#
_symmetry.space_group_name_H-M   'P 1'
#
loop_
_entity.id
_entity.type
_entity.pdbx_description
1 polymer ?
#
loop_
_entity_poly.entity_id
_entity_poly.type
_entity_poly.pdbx_seq_one_letter_code
_entity_poly.pdbx_strand_id
1 'polypeptide(L)'
;MESRLPCDDSQYRERLAEAARQTFVPKLPDNIPDNVNDLACCDRTGQAAQLLEKGIEQHQRCQFSAARQSFQEALAMYAQLA
;
A
#
# COMPACT_ATOMS: atom_id res chain seq x y z
N MET A 1 17.76 -7.33 -37.57
CA MET A 1 16.36 -6.91 -37.49
C MET A 1 15.53 -8.12 -37.88
N GLU A 2 14.98 -8.84 -36.91
CA GLU A 2 13.77 -9.70 -37.00
C GLU A 2 13.53 -10.28 -35.60
N SER A 3 12.64 -9.60 -34.87
CA SER A 3 12.12 -10.00 -33.57
C SER A 3 11.04 -11.05 -33.82
N ARG A 4 11.33 -12.33 -33.56
CA ARG A 4 10.31 -13.38 -33.45
C ARG A 4 10.23 -13.84 -32.01
N LEU A 5 9.42 -13.15 -31.21
CA LEU A 5 8.89 -13.69 -29.96
C LEU A 5 8.03 -14.92 -30.32
N PRO A 6 8.34 -16.14 -29.84
CA PRO A 6 7.47 -17.27 -30.04
C PRO A 6 6.31 -17.18 -29.04
N CYS A 7 5.24 -16.48 -29.44
CA CYS A 7 3.96 -16.47 -28.76
C CYS A 7 3.03 -17.49 -29.44
N ASP A 8 3.16 -18.79 -29.14
CA ASP A 8 2.02 -19.74 -29.15
C ASP A 8 2.39 -21.19 -28.73
N ASP A 9 3.30 -21.37 -27.78
CA ASP A 9 3.52 -22.70 -27.23
C ASP A 9 2.62 -22.89 -25.99
N SER A 10 1.57 -23.70 -26.13
CA SER A 10 0.76 -24.22 -25.03
C SER A 10 1.62 -24.73 -23.87
N GLN A 11 2.80 -25.25 -24.19
CA GLN A 11 3.83 -25.68 -23.25
C GLN A 11 4.37 -24.56 -22.36
N TYR A 12 4.43 -23.31 -22.80
CA TYR A 12 4.87 -22.18 -21.96
C TYR A 12 3.84 -21.88 -20.88
N ARG A 13 2.55 -21.85 -21.25
CA ARG A 13 1.46 -21.66 -20.27
C ARG A 13 1.38 -22.84 -19.30
N GLU A 14 1.59 -24.05 -19.78
CA GLU A 14 1.60 -25.26 -18.96
C GLU A 14 2.81 -25.29 -18.02
N ARG A 15 4.01 -24.92 -18.48
CA ARG A 15 5.20 -24.77 -17.61
C ARG A 15 5.00 -23.68 -16.56
N LEU A 16 4.35 -22.57 -16.90
CA LEU A 16 4.07 -21.49 -15.95
C LEU A 16 3.00 -21.91 -14.93
N ALA A 17 1.99 -22.67 -15.35
CA ALA A 17 0.98 -23.25 -14.46
C ALA A 17 1.54 -24.38 -13.58
N GLU A 18 2.45 -25.21 -14.11
CA GLU A 18 3.13 -26.26 -13.37
C GLU A 18 4.15 -25.67 -12.39
N ALA A 19 4.91 -24.66 -12.79
CA ALA A 19 5.77 -23.90 -11.90
C ALA A 19 4.97 -23.23 -10.77
N ALA A 20 3.78 -22.70 -11.06
CA ALA A 20 2.89 -22.16 -10.02
C ALA A 20 2.33 -23.23 -9.08
N ARG A 21 2.15 -24.47 -9.56
CA ARG A 21 1.71 -25.63 -8.75
C ARG A 21 2.83 -26.24 -7.92
N GLN A 22 4.06 -26.23 -8.44
CA GLN A 22 5.26 -26.74 -7.77
C GLN A 22 5.88 -25.71 -6.82
N THR A 23 5.61 -24.41 -7.02
CA THR A 23 5.90 -23.39 -6.03
C THR A 23 4.98 -23.64 -4.85
N PHE A 24 5.56 -24.08 -3.73
CA PHE A 24 4.87 -24.11 -2.46
C PHE A 24 4.41 -22.68 -2.15
N VAL A 25 3.18 -22.35 -2.51
CA VAL A 25 2.48 -21.19 -1.98
C VAL A 25 2.10 -21.60 -0.57
N PRO A 26 2.77 -21.09 0.48
CA PRO A 26 2.33 -21.39 1.83
C PRO A 26 0.88 -20.91 1.90
N LYS A 27 -0.07 -21.81 2.21
CA LYS A 27 -1.41 -21.34 2.56
C LYS A 27 -1.22 -20.45 3.78
N LEU A 28 -1.55 -19.17 3.62
CA LEU A 28 -1.55 -18.23 4.73
C LEU A 28 -2.39 -18.87 5.85
N PRO A 29 -1.85 -19.04 7.06
CA PRO A 29 -2.65 -19.56 8.15
C PRO A 29 -3.83 -18.61 8.38
N ASP A 30 -5.05 -19.15 8.57
CA ASP A 30 -6.25 -18.38 8.92
C ASP A 30 -6.10 -17.62 10.26
N ASN A 31 -4.99 -17.85 10.97
CA ASN A 31 -4.66 -17.29 12.25
C ASN A 31 -3.32 -16.52 12.14
N ILE A 32 -3.37 -15.35 11.51
CA ILE A 32 -2.31 -14.36 11.68
C ILE A 32 -2.43 -13.89 13.14
N PRO A 33 -1.41 -14.05 13.99
CA PRO A 33 -1.50 -13.60 15.36
C PRO A 33 -1.76 -12.09 15.36
N ASP A 34 -2.72 -11.65 16.17
CA ASP A 34 -3.00 -10.25 16.50
C ASP A 34 -1.77 -9.61 17.17
N ASN A 35 -0.72 -9.35 16.38
CA ASN A 35 0.29 -8.39 16.77
C ASN A 35 -0.37 -7.02 16.58
N VAL A 36 -1.07 -6.58 17.63
CA VAL A 36 -1.79 -5.30 17.77
C VAL A 36 -0.97 -4.03 17.48
N ASN A 37 0.30 -4.17 17.09
CA ASN A 37 1.15 -3.07 16.65
C ASN A 37 0.94 -2.70 15.17
N ASP A 38 0.50 -3.62 14.31
CA ASP A 38 0.23 -3.32 12.89
C ASP A 38 -1.13 -2.64 12.68
N LEU A 39 -2.18 -3.01 13.44
CA LEU A 39 -3.50 -2.39 13.32
C LEU A 39 -3.51 -0.95 13.86
N ALA A 40 -2.78 -0.70 14.95
CA ALA A 40 -2.58 0.65 15.49
C ALA A 40 -1.77 1.54 14.54
N CYS A 41 -0.84 0.97 13.77
CA CYS A 41 -0.14 1.66 12.69
C CYS A 41 -1.11 2.06 11.58
N CYS A 42 -1.99 1.14 11.15
CA CYS A 42 -3.05 1.40 10.16
C CYS A 42 -4.05 2.50 10.60
N ASP A 43 -4.45 2.52 11.87
CA ASP A 43 -5.40 3.52 12.38
C ASP A 43 -4.77 4.91 12.51
N ARG A 44 -3.53 4.99 13.02
CA ARG A 44 -2.79 6.26 13.14
C ARG A 44 -2.36 6.80 11.78
N THR A 45 -2.00 5.93 10.84
CA THR A 45 -1.76 6.32 9.44
C THR A 45 -3.05 6.80 8.77
N GLY A 46 -4.20 6.19 9.08
CA GLY A 46 -5.52 6.65 8.61
C GLY A 46 -5.88 8.06 9.09
N GLN A 47 -5.70 8.36 10.38
CA GLN A 47 -5.94 9.70 10.92
C GLN A 47 -4.98 10.75 10.36
N ALA A 48 -3.68 10.40 10.24
CA ALA A 48 -2.69 11.28 9.63
C ALA A 48 -3.00 11.57 8.15
N ALA A 49 -3.47 10.57 7.40
CA ALA A 49 -3.88 10.72 6.01
C ALA A 49 -5.12 11.62 5.87
N GLN A 50 -6.10 11.50 6.77
CA GLN A 50 -7.27 12.38 6.79
C GLN A 50 -6.88 13.85 7.06
N LEU A 51 -5.96 14.08 7.99
CA LEU A 51 -5.45 15.44 8.27
C LEU A 51 -4.67 16.01 7.08
N LEU A 52 -3.91 15.17 6.38
CA LEU A 52 -3.22 15.54 5.15
C LEU A 52 -4.22 15.96 4.07
N GLU A 53 -5.25 15.15 3.81
CA GLU A 53 -6.29 15.43 2.83
C GLU A 53 -7.05 16.73 3.17
N LYS A 54 -7.42 16.93 4.43
CA LYS A 54 -8.02 18.17 4.93
C LYS A 54 -7.12 19.39 4.70
N GLY A 55 -5.82 19.26 4.94
CA GLY A 55 -4.86 20.32 4.65
C GLY A 55 -4.79 20.67 3.16
N ILE A 56 -4.88 19.67 2.28
CA ILE A 56 -4.93 19.85 0.82
C ILE A 56 -6.19 20.62 0.42
N GLU A 57 -7.37 20.23 0.93
CA GLU A 57 -8.62 20.95 0.64
C GLU A 57 -8.57 22.42 1.10
N GLN A 58 -8.03 22.66 2.30
CA GLN A 58 -7.87 24.02 2.84
C GLN A 58 -6.89 24.84 1.99
N HIS A 59 -5.81 24.23 1.53
CA HIS A 59 -4.85 24.88 0.64
C HIS A 59 -5.50 25.27 -0.70
N GLN A 60 -6.31 24.39 -1.29
CA GLN A 60 -7.07 24.67 -2.51
C GLN A 60 -8.08 25.81 -2.32
N ARG A 61 -8.61 25.97 -1.10
CA ARG A 61 -9.51 27.07 -0.71
C ARG A 61 -8.77 28.35 -0.28
N CYS A 62 -7.46 28.43 -0.46
CA CYS A 62 -6.60 29.53 0.00
C CYS A 62 -6.62 29.76 1.52
N GLN A 63 -7.03 28.77 2.32
CA GLN A 63 -7.04 28.80 3.77
C GLN A 63 -5.67 28.37 4.33
N PHE A 64 -4.60 29.05 3.92
CA PHE A 64 -3.23 28.60 4.14
C PHE A 64 -2.84 28.43 5.61
N SER A 65 -3.35 29.27 6.51
CA SER A 65 -3.08 29.14 7.94
C SER A 65 -3.67 27.86 8.53
N ALA A 66 -4.91 27.51 8.13
CA ALA A 66 -5.55 26.27 8.54
C ALA A 66 -4.86 25.05 7.90
N ALA A 67 -4.51 25.15 6.61
CA ALA A 67 -3.81 24.08 5.89
C ALA A 67 -2.48 23.74 6.55
N ARG A 68 -1.71 24.76 6.95
CA ARG A 68 -0.45 24.60 7.67
C ARG A 68 -0.63 23.86 9.00
N GLN A 69 -1.67 24.16 9.76
CA GLN A 69 -1.97 23.47 11.01
C GLN A 69 -2.29 21.99 10.75
N SER A 70 -3.18 21.71 9.78
CA SER A 70 -3.54 20.34 9.40
C SER A 70 -2.31 19.53 8.95
N PHE A 71 -1.39 20.14 8.19
CA PHE A 71 -0.15 19.48 7.77
C PHE A 71 0.83 19.26 8.93
N GLN A 72 0.94 20.19 9.88
CA GLN A 72 1.78 20.02 11.06
C GLN A 72 1.28 18.88 11.95
N GLU A 73 -0.03 18.78 12.15
CA GLU A 73 -0.65 17.70 12.92
C GLU A 73 -0.46 16.34 12.23
N ALA A 74 -0.68 16.27 10.91
CA ALA A 74 -0.42 15.05 10.13
C ALA A 74 1.05 14.61 10.23
N LEU A 75 1.99 15.55 10.09
CA LEU A 75 3.42 15.28 10.18
C LEU A 75 3.83 14.82 11.58
N ALA A 76 3.29 15.42 12.64
CA ALA A 76 3.53 14.99 14.00
C ALA A 76 3.05 13.55 14.25
N MET A 77 1.92 13.15 13.66
CA MET A 77 1.43 11.77 13.73
C MET A 77 2.32 10.80 12.94
N TYR A 78 2.74 11.17 11.72
CA TYR A 78 3.69 10.35 10.94
C TYR A 78 5.05 10.21 11.65
N ALA A 79 5.52 11.24 12.35
CA ALA A 79 6.76 11.19 13.12
C ALA A 79 6.67 10.25 14.34
N GLN A 80 5.47 9.96 14.85
CA GLN A 80 5.26 9.00 15.94
C GLN A 80 5.14 7.55 15.44
N LEU A 81 5.09 7.35 14.12
CA LEU A 81 4.98 6.05 13.45
C LEU A 81 6.33 5.52 12.94
N ALA A 82 7.38 6.36 12.96
CA ALA A 82 8.76 6.00 12.62
C ALA A 82 9.53 5.53 13.86
#